data_AF-A0A8I1MGY7-F1
#
_entry.id   AF-A0A8I1MGY7-F1
#
_cell.length_a   1.000
_cell.length_b   1.000
_cell.length_c   1.000
_cell.angle_alpha   90.00
_cell.angle_beta   90.00
_cell.angle_gamma   90.00
#
_symmetry.space_group_name_H-M   'P 1'
#
loop_
_entity.id
_entity.type
_entity.pdbx_description
1 polymer ?
#
loop_
_entity_poly.entity_id
_entity_poly.type
_entity_poly.pdbx_seq_one_letter_code
_entity_poly.pdbx_strand_id
1 'polypeptide(L)'
;MSHFETTLQLKTTILNTSFQLFDYITTRPHLFAIALHQELGYPIEFMWNSDFKFKDESAPRVVLIHAYCVLPNHQYLDARGYVSHDLIVQEKPHQHAYYERASSKQIEELTNLGRLCKEELLEIDSLRDFIKEHVHVYS
;
A
#
# COMPACT_ATOMS: atom_id res chain seq x y z
N MET A 1 18.43 12.94 -19.25
CA MET A 1 17.05 12.51 -19.59
C MET A 1 16.20 12.83 -18.38
N SER A 2 15.24 13.73 -18.57
CA SER A 2 14.48 14.39 -17.50
C SER A 2 13.34 13.49 -17.01
N HIS A 3 13.29 13.25 -15.70
CA HIS A 3 12.11 12.69 -15.04
C HIS A 3 11.00 13.73 -15.09
N PHE A 4 9.85 13.35 -15.64
CA PHE A 4 8.63 14.15 -15.57
C PHE A 4 7.93 13.81 -14.25
N GLU A 5 8.08 14.68 -13.26
CA GLU A 5 7.24 14.70 -12.06
C GLU A 5 5.96 15.48 -12.40
N THR A 6 4.84 14.78 -12.49
CA THR A 6 3.53 15.42 -12.68
C THR A 6 2.97 15.80 -11.30
N THR A 7 3.24 17.02 -10.85
CA THR A 7 2.63 17.58 -9.64
C THR A 7 1.24 18.12 -9.97
N LEU A 8 0.18 17.39 -9.60
CA LEU A 8 -1.18 17.90 -9.66
C LEU A 8 -1.38 18.92 -8.52
N GLN A 9 -1.36 20.22 -8.81
CA GLN A 9 -1.69 21.25 -7.82
C GLN A 9 -3.20 21.50 -7.80
N LEU A 10 -3.89 20.89 -6.83
CA LEU A 10 -5.28 21.25 -6.48
C LEU A 10 -5.27 22.48 -5.57
N LYS A 11 -5.86 23.58 -6.07
CA LYS A 11 -6.09 24.82 -5.31
C LYS A 11 -7.33 24.67 -4.44
N THR A 12 -7.18 24.30 -3.16
CA THR A 12 -8.08 24.72 -2.07
C THR A 12 -7.44 24.49 -0.71
N THR A 13 -7.51 25.51 0.14
CA THR A 13 -6.83 25.65 1.44
C THR A 13 -7.36 24.68 2.52
N ILE A 14 -6.75 23.50 2.66
CA ILE A 14 -6.75 22.62 3.85
C ILE A 14 -5.36 21.96 3.85
N LEU A 15 -4.74 21.70 5.02
CA LEU A 15 -3.36 21.20 5.19
C LEU A 15 -2.76 20.53 3.93
N ASN A 16 -1.70 21.14 3.38
CA ASN A 16 -0.88 20.55 2.30
C ASN A 16 -0.16 19.28 2.82
N THR A 17 -0.88 18.18 3.03
CA THR A 17 -0.32 16.86 2.79
C THR A 17 -0.35 16.68 1.28
N SER A 18 0.73 17.06 0.60
CA SER A 18 0.88 16.71 -0.81
C SER A 18 0.78 15.18 -0.88
N PHE A 19 -0.28 14.66 -1.49
CA PHE A 19 -0.38 13.24 -1.75
C PHE A 19 0.76 12.85 -2.70
N GLN A 20 1.79 12.21 -2.16
CA GLN A 20 2.88 11.66 -2.94
C GLN A 20 2.61 10.17 -3.10
N LEU A 21 2.13 9.79 -4.28
CA LEU A 21 1.88 8.39 -4.63
C LEU A 21 3.09 7.50 -4.33
N PHE A 22 4.29 8.06 -4.54
CA PHE A 22 5.56 7.40 -4.28
C PHE A 22 5.75 6.97 -2.81
N ASP A 23 5.33 7.80 -1.85
CA ASP A 23 5.44 7.49 -0.43
C ASP A 23 4.61 6.26 -0.08
N TYR A 24 3.40 6.15 -0.64
CA TYR A 24 2.54 4.99 -0.41
C TYR A 24 3.10 3.73 -1.06
N ILE A 25 3.61 3.81 -2.28
CA ILE A 25 4.21 2.65 -2.96
C ILE A 25 5.40 2.09 -2.15
N THR A 26 6.19 2.96 -1.55
CA THR A 26 7.46 2.57 -0.93
C THR A 26 7.38 2.34 0.58
N THR A 27 6.54 3.10 1.29
CA THR A 27 6.54 3.13 2.76
C THR A 27 5.22 2.70 3.41
N ARG A 28 4.07 3.03 2.80
CA ARG A 28 2.74 2.78 3.39
C ARG A 28 1.76 2.10 2.43
N PRO A 29 2.15 1.01 1.74
CA PRO A 29 1.28 0.42 0.70
C PRO A 29 -0.02 -0.14 1.29
N HIS A 30 -0.02 -0.55 2.57
CA HIS A 30 -1.20 -1.06 3.25
C HIS A 30 -2.30 -0.01 3.42
N LEU A 31 -1.95 1.26 3.65
CA LEU A 31 -2.96 2.31 3.81
C LEU A 31 -3.71 2.57 2.50
N PHE A 32 -2.99 2.54 1.37
CA PHE A 32 -3.62 2.63 0.06
C PHE A 32 -4.54 1.44 -0.19
N ALA A 33 -4.08 0.21 0.10
CA ALA A 33 -4.92 -0.98 -0.04
C ALA A 33 -6.17 -0.93 0.86
N ILE A 34 -6.06 -0.41 2.08
CA ILE A 34 -7.20 -0.18 2.98
C ILE A 34 -8.20 0.81 2.37
N ALA A 35 -7.73 1.95 1.88
CA ALA A 35 -8.59 2.95 1.25
C ALA A 35 -9.29 2.39 0.01
N LEU A 36 -8.57 1.64 -0.83
CA LEU A 36 -9.11 1.00 -2.03
C LEU A 36 -10.15 -0.08 -1.70
N HIS A 37 -9.89 -0.89 -0.67
CA HIS A 37 -10.86 -1.85 -0.16
C HIS A 37 -12.13 -1.16 0.36
N GLN A 38 -11.98 -0.08 1.12
CA GLN A 38 -13.13 0.66 1.65
C GLN A 38 -13.96 1.32 0.53
N GLU A 39 -13.32 1.74 -0.56
CA GLU A 39 -14.00 2.42 -1.65
C GLU A 39 -14.62 1.45 -2.67
N LEU A 40 -13.92 0.37 -3.04
CA LEU A 40 -14.35 -0.54 -4.11
C LEU A 40 -14.69 -1.96 -3.65
N GLY A 41 -14.45 -2.29 -2.37
CA GLY A 41 -14.81 -3.58 -1.78
C GLY A 41 -13.87 -4.75 -2.12
N TYR A 42 -12.75 -4.50 -2.80
CA TYR A 42 -11.82 -5.56 -3.19
C TYR A 42 -11.07 -6.15 -1.98
N PRO A 43 -10.92 -7.48 -1.87
CA PRO A 43 -10.15 -8.10 -0.79
C PRO A 43 -8.69 -7.62 -0.76
N ILE A 44 -8.13 -7.49 0.45
CA ILE A 44 -6.73 -7.12 0.65
C ILE A 44 -5.87 -8.38 0.78
N GLU A 45 -4.71 -8.37 0.13
CA GLU A 45 -3.64 -9.34 0.31
C GLU A 45 -2.33 -8.64 0.68
N PHE A 46 -1.68 -9.12 1.72
CA PHE A 46 -0.37 -8.64 2.15
C PHE A 46 0.73 -9.56 1.68
N MET A 47 1.84 -8.96 1.29
CA MET A 47 3.07 -9.66 0.97
C MET A 47 4.09 -9.36 2.07
N TRP A 48 4.54 -10.42 2.73
CA TRP A 48 5.41 -10.35 3.89
C TRP A 48 6.75 -11.00 3.60
N ASN A 49 7.83 -10.46 4.15
CA ASN A 49 9.12 -11.14 4.23
C ASN A 49 9.24 -11.76 5.62
N SER A 50 9.30 -13.09 5.73
CA SER A 50 9.41 -13.76 7.02
C SER A 50 10.79 -13.64 7.66
N ASP A 51 11.83 -13.40 6.86
CA ASP A 51 13.23 -13.52 7.27
C ASP A 51 14.03 -12.22 7.10
N PHE A 52 13.37 -11.07 7.22
CA PHE A 52 14.08 -9.80 7.10
C PHE A 52 15.00 -9.59 8.31
N LYS A 53 16.29 -9.40 8.05
CA LYS A 53 17.31 -9.16 9.07
C LYS A 53 17.78 -7.71 9.04
N PHE A 54 17.43 -6.97 10.08
CA PHE A 54 18.00 -5.65 10.32
C PHE A 54 19.49 -5.78 10.67
N LYS A 55 20.30 -4.80 10.23
CA LYS A 55 21.76 -4.84 10.35
C LYS A 55 22.26 -5.03 11.79
N ASP A 56 21.48 -4.54 12.76
CA ASP A 56 21.83 -4.52 14.18
C ASP A 56 20.97 -5.48 15.03
N GLU A 57 20.23 -6.39 14.40
CA GLU A 57 19.37 -7.35 15.09
C GLU A 57 19.84 -8.79 14.94
N SER A 58 19.77 -9.55 16.04
CA SER A 58 20.19 -10.95 16.10
C SER A 58 19.14 -11.90 15.53
N ALA A 59 17.86 -11.53 15.59
CA ALA A 59 16.74 -12.35 15.12
C ALA A 59 16.08 -11.72 13.86
N PRO A 60 15.63 -12.54 12.90
CA PRO A 60 14.83 -12.06 11.79
C PRO A 60 13.48 -11.52 12.27
N ARG A 61 12.90 -10.60 11.50
CA ARG A 61 11.55 -10.10 11.70
C ARG A 61 10.70 -10.29 10.46
N VAL A 62 9.43 -10.60 10.70
CA VAL A 62 8.38 -10.48 9.68
C VAL A 62 8.14 -9.00 9.39
N VAL A 63 8.36 -8.58 8.15
CA VAL A 63 8.12 -7.20 7.68
C VAL A 63 7.22 -7.19 6.47
N LEU A 64 6.36 -6.17 6.37
CA LEU A 64 5.53 -5.97 5.19
C LEU A 64 6.44 -5.54 4.03
N ILE A 65 6.36 -6.26 2.91
CA ILE A 65 6.99 -5.87 1.65
C ILE A 65 6.04 -4.94 0.89
N HIS A 66 4.78 -5.38 0.74
CA HIS A 66 3.76 -4.71 -0.05
C HIS A 66 2.35 -5.13 0.33
N ALA A 67 1.35 -4.39 -0.15
CA ALA A 67 -0.05 -4.69 0.02
C ALA A 67 -0.81 -4.47 -1.30
N TYR A 68 -1.80 -5.31 -1.56
CA TYR A 68 -2.59 -5.27 -2.78
C TYR A 68 -4.09 -5.33 -2.46
N CYS A 69 -4.90 -4.78 -3.35
CA CYS A 69 -6.27 -5.25 -3.52
C CYS A 69 -6.33 -6.29 -4.64
N VAL A 70 -7.18 -7.30 -4.48
CA VAL A 70 -7.30 -8.43 -5.41
C VAL A 70 -8.64 -8.35 -6.14
N LEU A 71 -8.61 -8.24 -7.47
CA LEU A 71 -9.82 -8.25 -8.29
C LEU A 71 -10.44 -9.65 -8.39
N PRO A 72 -11.71 -9.77 -8.80
CA PRO A 72 -12.37 -11.06 -9.05
C PRO A 72 -11.65 -11.95 -10.07
N ASN A 73 -10.88 -11.36 -11.00
CA ASN A 73 -10.11 -12.08 -12.00
C ASN A 73 -8.67 -12.42 -11.56
N HIS A 74 -8.38 -12.30 -10.26
CA HIS A 74 -7.05 -12.55 -9.66
C HIS A 74 -5.94 -11.62 -10.14
N GLN A 75 -6.28 -10.44 -10.66
CA GLN A 75 -5.31 -9.35 -10.85
C GLN A 75 -5.14 -8.55 -9.55
N TYR A 76 -3.99 -7.89 -9.43
CA TYR A 76 -3.60 -7.16 -8.23
C TYR A 76 -3.54 -5.66 -8.53
N LEU A 77 -4.04 -4.86 -7.60
CA LEU A 77 -3.97 -3.40 -7.63
C LEU A 77 -3.16 -2.90 -6.45
N ASP A 78 -2.31 -1.92 -6.74
CA ASP A 78 -1.77 -1.01 -5.73
C ASP A 78 -2.00 0.44 -6.16
N ALA A 79 -1.27 1.37 -5.53
CA ALA A 79 -1.38 2.79 -5.82
C ALA A 79 -1.09 3.17 -7.30
N ARG A 80 -0.40 2.32 -8.07
CA ARG A 80 -0.11 2.53 -9.50
C ARG A 80 -1.21 2.04 -10.43
N GLY A 81 -2.22 1.34 -9.91
CA GLY A 81 -3.14 0.53 -10.69
C GLY A 81 -2.66 -0.93 -10.77
N TYR A 82 -2.81 -1.55 -11.94
CA TYR A 82 -2.47 -2.96 -12.13
C TYR A 82 -0.99 -3.24 -11.90
N VAL A 83 -0.71 -4.22 -11.05
CA VAL A 83 0.63 -4.64 -10.66
C VAL A 83 0.73 -6.17 -10.66
N SER A 84 1.96 -6.69 -10.81
CA SER A 84 2.25 -8.11 -10.63
C SER A 84 3.17 -8.33 -9.43
N HIS A 85 3.09 -9.51 -8.82
CA HIS A 85 4.03 -9.91 -7.78
C HIS A 85 5.49 -9.87 -8.27
N ASP A 86 5.75 -10.31 -9.51
CA ASP A 86 7.09 -10.31 -10.10
C ASP A 86 7.70 -8.91 -10.16
N LEU A 87 6.88 -7.89 -10.49
CA LEU A 87 7.34 -6.49 -10.50
C LEU A 87 7.75 -6.05 -9.09
N ILE A 88 6.94 -6.36 -8.07
CA ILE A 88 7.27 -6.02 -6.67
C ILE A 88 8.53 -6.75 -6.20
N VAL A 89 8.72 -8.02 -6.57
CA VAL A 89 9.92 -8.80 -6.23
C VAL A 89 11.17 -8.17 -6.87
N GLN A 90 11.07 -7.68 -8.10
CA GLN A 90 12.18 -7.00 -8.78
C GLN A 90 12.53 -5.66 -8.12
N GLU A 91 11.52 -4.87 -7.73
CA GLU A 91 11.70 -3.56 -7.09
C GLU A 91 12.16 -3.66 -5.63
N LYS A 92 11.66 -4.66 -4.91
CA LYS A 92 11.95 -4.90 -3.48
C LYS A 92 12.43 -6.35 -3.29
N PRO A 93 13.66 -6.71 -3.71
CA PRO A 93 14.15 -8.08 -3.60
C PRO A 93 14.14 -8.60 -2.16
N HIS A 94 13.68 -9.84 -1.98
CA HIS A 94 13.58 -10.53 -0.69
C HIS A 94 13.75 -12.04 -0.90
N GLN A 95 14.05 -12.77 0.17
CA GLN A 95 14.38 -14.20 0.08
C GLN A 95 13.19 -15.11 0.33
N HIS A 96 12.32 -14.77 1.29
CA HIS A 96 11.20 -15.62 1.71
C HIS A 96 9.93 -14.79 1.82
N ALA A 97 9.28 -14.58 0.66
CA ALA A 97 7.96 -13.98 0.63
C ALA A 97 6.86 -15.00 0.90
N TYR A 98 5.85 -14.58 1.64
CA TYR A 98 4.56 -15.25 1.71
C TYR A 98 3.43 -14.23 1.57
N TYR A 99 2.27 -14.72 1.16
CA TYR A 99 1.09 -13.91 0.87
C TYR A 99 -0.05 -14.30 1.80
N GLU A 100 -0.72 -13.30 2.37
CA GLU A 100 -1.79 -13.50 3.33
C GLU A 100 -2.95 -12.56 3.05
N ARG A 101 -4.15 -13.11 2.84
CA ARG A 101 -5.37 -12.30 2.80
C ARG A 101 -5.71 -11.79 4.19
N ALA A 102 -6.02 -10.51 4.27
CA ALA A 102 -6.30 -9.85 5.54
C ALA A 102 -7.77 -9.48 5.66
N SER A 103 -8.41 -9.96 6.73
CA SER A 103 -9.69 -9.44 7.20
C SER A 103 -9.52 -8.11 7.92
N SER A 104 -10.59 -7.31 8.04
CA SER A 104 -10.56 -6.05 8.80
C SER A 104 -10.07 -6.23 10.24
N LYS A 105 -10.44 -7.37 10.88
CA LYS A 105 -9.97 -7.72 12.22
C LYS A 105 -8.47 -7.96 12.26
N GLN A 106 -7.91 -8.71 11.30
CA GLN A 106 -6.46 -8.92 11.21
C GLN A 106 -5.71 -7.62 10.96
N ILE A 107 -6.25 -6.71 10.14
CA ILE A 107 -5.63 -5.40 9.90
C ILE A 107 -5.55 -4.60 11.20
N GLU A 108 -6.64 -4.56 11.97
CA GLU A 108 -6.66 -3.90 13.28
C GLU A 108 -5.62 -4.52 14.24
N GLU A 109 -5.58 -5.84 14.34
CA GLU A 109 -4.60 -6.57 15.16
C GLU A 109 -3.16 -6.25 14.76
N LEU A 110 -2.84 -6.27 13.47
CA LEU A 110 -1.51 -5.97 12.94
C LEU A 110 -1.10 -4.51 13.20
N THR A 111 -2.04 -3.56 13.08
CA THR A 111 -1.81 -2.15 13.42
C THR A 111 -1.56 -1.96 14.92
N ASN A 112 -2.31 -2.65 15.77
CA ASN A 112 -2.12 -2.60 17.22
C ASN A 112 -0.78 -3.24 17.67
N LEU A 113 -0.32 -4.26 16.96
CA LEU A 113 1.00 -4.87 17.15
C LEU A 113 2.15 -4.04 16.58
N GLY A 114 1.88 -2.92 15.90
CA GLY A 114 2.87 -2.09 15.24
C GLY A 114 3.52 -2.75 14.02
N ARG A 115 2.90 -3.81 13.47
CA ARG A 115 3.30 -4.46 12.21
C ARG A 115 2.87 -3.64 10.99
N LEU A 116 1.79 -2.89 11.13
CA LEU A 116 1.31 -1.90 10.18
C LEU A 116 1.34 -0.51 10.84
N CYS A 117 1.65 0.51 10.05
CA CYS A 117 1.57 1.89 10.51
C CYS A 117 0.10 2.29 10.68
N LYS A 118 -0.22 2.96 11.78
CA LYS A 118 -1.50 3.70 11.93
C LYS A 118 -1.58 4.78 10.87
N GLU A 119 -2.79 5.07 10.42
CA GLU A 119 -3.09 6.21 9.58
C GLU A 119 -2.89 7.54 10.34
N GLU A 120 -2.52 8.57 9.60
CA GLU A 120 -2.53 9.95 10.05
C GLU A 120 -3.92 10.57 9.88
N LEU A 121 -4.13 11.74 10.50
CA LEU A 121 -5.40 12.44 10.46
C LEU A 121 -5.82 12.74 9.01
N LEU A 122 -7.02 12.30 8.63
CA LEU A 122 -7.61 12.41 7.28
C LEU A 122 -6.85 11.66 6.17
N GLU A 123 -5.87 10.82 6.51
CA GLU A 123 -5.03 10.15 5.50
C GLU A 123 -5.85 9.18 4.64
N ILE A 124 -6.66 8.33 5.28
CA ILE A 124 -7.53 7.38 4.58
C ILE A 124 -8.61 8.10 3.76
N ASP A 125 -9.23 9.15 4.30
CA ASP A 125 -10.25 9.90 3.56
C ASP A 125 -9.64 10.56 2.31
N SER A 126 -8.44 11.14 2.43
CA SER A 126 -7.71 11.72 1.29
C SER A 126 -7.37 10.68 0.23
N LEU A 127 -6.96 9.48 0.65
CA LEU A 127 -6.70 8.36 -0.27
C LEU A 127 -7.96 7.92 -1.02
N ARG A 128 -9.08 7.82 -0.31
CA ARG A 128 -10.36 7.44 -0.91
C ARG A 128 -10.84 8.47 -1.93
N ASP A 129 -10.69 9.75 -1.64
CA ASP A 129 -11.04 10.81 -2.59
C ASP A 129 -10.14 10.76 -3.84
N PHE A 130 -8.83 10.54 -3.67
CA PHE A 130 -7.92 10.28 -4.80
C PHE A 130 -8.37 9.07 -5.64
N ILE A 131 -8.75 7.95 -4.99
CA ILE A 131 -9.23 6.74 -5.67
C ILE A 131 -10.50 7.01 -6.49
N LYS A 132 -11.46 7.78 -5.93
CA LYS A 132 -12.69 8.16 -6.65
C LYS A 132 -12.39 9.00 -7.89
N GLU A 133 -11.49 9.98 -7.78
CA GLU A 133 -11.07 10.82 -8.89
C GLU A 133 -10.38 10.01 -10.01
N HIS A 134 -9.74 8.90 -9.64
CA HIS A 134 -8.98 8.03 -10.55
C HIS A 134 -9.61 6.65 -10.71
N VAL A 135 -10.93 6.50 -10.54
CA VAL A 135 -11.60 5.19 -10.51
C VAL A 135 -11.30 4.34 -11.75
N HIS A 136 -11.13 4.96 -12.91
CA HIS A 136 -10.79 4.32 -14.18
C HIS A 136 -9.44 3.58 -14.18
N VAL A 137 -8.54 3.88 -13.24
CA VAL A 137 -7.27 3.16 -13.04
C VAL A 137 -7.49 1.87 -12.23
N TYR A 138 -8.53 1.84 -11.40
CA TYR A 138 -8.75 0.78 -10.40
C TYR A 138 -9.99 -0.09 -10.68
N SER A 139 -10.74 0.20 -11.74
CA SER A 139 -11.97 -0.49 -12.15
C SER A 139 -11.82 -1.36 -13.38
#